data_AF-A0A3M7DMW0-F1
#
_entry.id   AF-A0A3M7DMW0-F1
#
_cell.length_a   1.000
_cell.length_b   1.000
_cell.length_c   1.000
_cell.angle_alpha   90.00
_cell.angle_beta   90.00
_cell.angle_gamma   90.00
#
_symmetry.space_group_name_H-M   'P 1'
#
loop_
_entity.id
_entity.type
_entity.pdbx_description
1 polymer ?
#
loop_
_entity_poly.entity_id
_entity_poly.type
_entity_poly.pdbx_seq_one_letter_code
_entity_poly.pdbx_strand_id
1 'polypeptide(L)'
;MKTVHWRATEPELKFVAKFDWAAGMYQPMLSKFWNEFWEGDFEKNGKRRYREYYEEIRSLVPKERLLEYKMGEGWGPLCEFLEVPVPEGKKFPRTNDTDGFVERCRRRNHMQMLNVLFRATVVGGGFAAIVFSATMTIRKFFGGRGGLLL
;
A
#
# COMPACT_ATOMS: atom_id res chain seq x y z
N MET A 1 -4.38 13.54 -9.11
CA MET A 1 -3.09 14.06 -8.58
C MET A 1 -2.26 12.91 -8.02
N LYS A 2 -0.93 12.93 -8.14
CA LYS A 2 -0.02 11.94 -7.53
C LYS A 2 0.08 12.17 -6.01
N THR A 3 -0.95 11.81 -5.26
CA THR A 3 -1.00 12.01 -3.80
C THR A 3 -1.44 10.72 -3.11
N VAL A 4 -1.54 10.73 -1.80
CA VAL A 4 -2.13 9.60 -1.04
C VAL A 4 -3.57 9.32 -1.49
N HIS A 5 -4.31 10.34 -1.96
CA HIS A 5 -5.63 10.15 -2.55
C HIS A 5 -5.62 9.20 -3.76
N TRP A 6 -4.64 9.37 -4.65
CA TRP A 6 -4.44 8.44 -5.78
C TRP A 6 -4.18 7.03 -5.26
N ARG A 7 -3.29 6.87 -4.28
CA ARG A 7 -2.95 5.55 -3.72
C ARG A 7 -4.16 4.86 -3.05
N ALA A 8 -5.00 5.61 -2.34
CA ALA A 8 -6.21 5.08 -1.71
C ALA A 8 -7.27 4.63 -2.72
N THR A 9 -7.33 5.29 -3.88
CA THR A 9 -8.33 5.04 -4.92
C THR A 9 -7.81 4.20 -6.10
N GLU A 10 -6.52 3.87 -6.10
CA GLU A 10 -5.77 3.26 -7.21
C GLU A 10 -6.38 1.95 -7.71
N PRO A 11 -6.73 1.83 -9.01
CA PRO A 11 -7.31 0.61 -9.58
C PRO A 11 -6.36 -0.61 -9.53
N GLU A 12 -5.06 -0.40 -9.76
CA GLU A 12 -4.08 -1.48 -9.75
C GLU A 12 -4.00 -2.12 -8.36
N LEU A 13 -3.91 -1.31 -7.30
CA LEU A 13 -3.91 -1.81 -5.92
C LEU A 13 -5.20 -2.58 -5.60
N LYS A 14 -6.37 -2.05 -6.00
CA LYS A 14 -7.66 -2.73 -5.83
C LYS A 14 -7.71 -4.08 -6.53
N PHE A 15 -7.05 -4.19 -7.68
CA PHE A 15 -6.94 -5.46 -8.39
C PHE A 15 -6.00 -6.44 -7.68
N VAL A 16 -4.79 -6.00 -7.34
CA VAL A 16 -3.79 -6.82 -6.61
C VAL A 16 -4.38 -7.33 -5.28
N ALA A 17 -5.14 -6.50 -4.58
CA ALA A 17 -5.79 -6.84 -3.31
C ALA A 17 -6.78 -8.01 -3.37
N LYS A 18 -7.28 -8.37 -4.56
CA LYS A 18 -8.15 -9.55 -4.73
C LYS A 18 -7.39 -10.87 -4.64
N PHE A 19 -6.08 -10.85 -4.85
CA PHE A 19 -5.26 -12.06 -5.00
C PHE A 19 -4.11 -12.13 -4.00
N ASP A 20 -3.45 -11.00 -3.73
CA ASP A 20 -2.39 -10.94 -2.72
C ASP A 20 -2.98 -10.65 -1.34
N TRP A 21 -2.71 -11.53 -0.37
CA TRP A 21 -3.25 -11.44 0.98
C TRP A 21 -2.87 -10.12 1.69
N ALA A 22 -1.63 -9.64 1.54
CA ALA A 22 -1.16 -8.44 2.20
C ALA A 22 -1.79 -7.19 1.58
N ALA A 23 -1.90 -7.14 0.25
CA ALA A 23 -2.67 -6.11 -0.44
C ALA A 23 -4.16 -6.17 -0.07
N GLY A 24 -4.72 -7.38 0.13
CA GLY A 24 -6.09 -7.63 0.55
C GLY A 24 -6.42 -7.07 1.94
N MET A 25 -5.45 -7.00 2.84
CA MET A 25 -5.60 -6.30 4.12
C MET A 25 -5.34 -4.80 3.99
N TYR A 26 -4.33 -4.41 3.21
CA TYR A 26 -3.85 -3.04 3.13
C TYR A 26 -4.82 -2.10 2.38
N GLN A 27 -5.31 -2.52 1.21
CA GLN A 27 -6.15 -1.67 0.36
C GLN A 27 -7.46 -1.25 1.03
N PRO A 28 -8.28 -2.14 1.64
CA PRO A 28 -9.53 -1.74 2.27
C PRO A 28 -9.28 -0.87 3.50
N MET A 29 -8.24 -1.16 4.29
CA MET A 29 -7.84 -0.32 5.42
C MET A 29 -7.50 1.10 4.96
N LEU A 30 -6.65 1.23 3.93
CA LEU A 30 -6.27 2.55 3.41
C LEU A 30 -7.47 3.29 2.82
N SER A 31 -8.33 2.59 2.07
CA SER A 31 -9.52 3.17 1.47
C SER A 31 -10.50 3.66 2.53
N LYS A 32 -10.70 2.89 3.61
CA LYS A 32 -11.57 3.28 4.72
C LYS A 32 -10.98 4.47 5.47
N PHE A 33 -9.73 4.39 5.90
CA PHE A 33 -9.05 5.50 6.56
C PHE A 33 -9.17 6.80 5.76
N TRP A 34 -8.91 6.74 4.45
CA TRP A 34 -9.01 7.91 3.59
C TRP A 34 -10.45 8.42 3.46
N ASN A 35 -11.43 7.52 3.37
CA ASN A 35 -12.83 7.90 3.29
C ASN A 35 -13.29 8.60 4.57
N GLU A 36 -13.01 8.04 5.75
CA GLU A 36 -13.42 8.60 7.04
C GLU A 36 -12.75 9.96 7.29
N PHE A 37 -11.45 10.08 7.03
CA PHE A 37 -10.70 11.32 7.30
C PHE A 37 -11.20 12.50 6.45
N TRP A 38 -11.73 12.21 5.26
CA TRP A 38 -12.19 13.23 4.31
C TRP A 38 -13.70 13.23 4.09
N GLU A 39 -14.46 12.59 4.97
CA GLU A 39 -15.93 12.54 4.94
C GLU A 39 -16.46 12.09 3.57
N GLY A 40 -15.84 11.06 3.00
CA GLY A 40 -16.21 10.45 1.73
C GLY A 40 -15.67 11.13 0.47
N ASP A 41 -15.34 12.43 0.51
CA ASP A 41 -14.90 13.20 -0.66
C ASP A 41 -13.71 14.12 -0.34
N PHE A 42 -12.52 13.66 -0.70
CA PHE A 42 -11.28 14.41 -0.51
C PHE A 42 -11.19 15.69 -1.34
N GLU A 43 -11.66 15.68 -2.58
CA GLU A 43 -11.51 16.85 -3.46
C GLU A 43 -12.40 18.00 -2.99
N LYS A 44 -13.60 17.67 -2.51
CA LYS A 44 -14.55 18.62 -1.93
C LYS A 44 -14.16 19.06 -0.52
N ASN A 45 -13.88 18.13 0.38
CA ASN A 45 -13.73 18.43 1.81
C ASN A 45 -12.28 18.69 2.24
N GLY A 46 -11.29 18.26 1.46
CA GLY A 46 -9.90 18.20 1.89
C GLY A 46 -9.33 19.53 2.37
N LYS A 47 -9.58 20.61 1.62
CA LYS A 47 -9.11 21.96 1.99
C LYS A 47 -9.80 22.49 3.24
N ARG A 48 -11.09 22.19 3.42
CA ARG A 48 -11.88 22.62 4.59
C ARG A 48 -11.34 21.91 5.84
N ARG A 49 -11.30 20.58 5.81
CA ARG A 49 -10.85 19.76 6.94
C ARG A 49 -9.41 20.04 7.35
N TYR A 50 -8.54 20.34 6.37
CA TYR A 50 -7.17 20.81 6.62
C TYR A 50 -7.16 22.10 7.46
N ARG A 51 -7.95 23.11 7.09
CA ARG A 51 -8.00 24.38 7.84
C ARG A 51 -8.58 24.19 9.25
N GLU A 52 -9.71 23.48 9.34
CA GLU A 52 -10.36 23.15 10.62
C GLU A 52 -9.40 22.44 11.58
N TYR A 53 -8.61 21.47 11.08
CA TYR A 53 -7.62 20.78 11.91
C TYR A 53 -6.53 21.72 12.43
N TYR A 54 -6.00 22.63 11.60
CA TYR A 54 -5.00 23.58 12.06
C TYR A 54 -5.57 24.60 13.06
N GLU A 55 -6.81 25.04 12.88
CA GLU A 55 -7.52 25.89 13.84
C GLU A 55 -7.75 25.18 15.18
N GLU A 56 -8.15 23.90 15.14
CA GLU A 56 -8.30 23.04 16.31
C GLU A 56 -6.97 22.94 17.08
N ILE A 57 -5.87 22.60 16.42
CA ILE A 57 -4.54 22.53 17.06
C ILE A 57 -4.13 23.87 17.69
N ARG A 58 -4.35 25.00 17.01
CA ARG A 58 -4.04 26.34 17.54
C ARG A 58 -4.87 26.70 18.77
N SER A 59 -6.08 26.18 18.88
CA SER A 59 -6.96 26.41 20.04
C SER A 59 -6.62 25.52 21.23
N LEU A 60 -6.11 24.31 20.97
CA LEU A 60 -5.80 23.32 22.01
C LEU A 60 -4.39 23.47 22.58
N VAL A 61 -3.42 23.93 21.78
CA VAL A 61 -2.01 23.99 22.19
C VAL A 61 -1.62 25.44 22.51
N PRO A 62 -1.09 25.73 23.71
CA PRO A 62 -0.53 27.04 24.04
C PRO A 62 0.52 27.48 23.02
N LYS A 63 0.55 28.76 22.66
CA LYS A 63 1.39 29.29 21.57
C LYS A 63 2.88 29.04 21.81
N GLU A 64 3.30 29.08 23.06
CA GLU A 64 4.69 28.88 23.49
C GLU A 64 5.14 27.42 23.28
N ARG A 65 4.19 26.49 23.11
CA ARG A 65 4.43 25.06 22.88
C ARG A 65 4.06 24.63 21.47
N LEU A 66 3.78 25.57 20.56
CA LEU A 66 3.37 25.30 19.18
C LEU A 66 4.30 26.00 18.18
N LEU A 67 4.97 25.21 17.34
CA LEU A 67 5.72 25.71 16.19
C LEU A 67 4.92 25.48 14.89
N GLU A 68 4.55 26.57 14.22
CA GLU A 68 4.01 26.51 12.85
C GLU A 68 5.13 26.48 11.81
N TYR A 69 5.70 25.29 11.62
CA TYR A 69 6.82 25.08 10.70
C TYR A 69 6.34 24.89 9.24
N LYS A 70 6.91 25.64 8.30
CA LYS A 70 6.66 25.45 6.86
C LYS A 70 7.76 24.60 6.23
N MET A 71 7.34 23.65 5.39
CA MET A 71 8.27 22.81 4.66
C MET A 71 9.21 23.65 3.79
N GLY A 72 10.52 23.52 4.03
CA GLY A 72 11.56 24.27 3.33
C GLY A 72 12.27 25.33 4.18
N GLU A 73 11.79 25.62 5.39
CA GLU A 73 12.43 26.59 6.31
C GLU A 73 13.76 26.10 6.89
N GLY A 74 14.09 24.81 6.77
CA GLY A 74 15.37 24.26 7.15
C GLY A 74 15.49 24.02 8.67
N TRP A 75 16.73 23.97 9.16
CA TRP A 75 16.98 23.65 10.57
C TRP A 75 16.67 24.80 11.54
N GLY A 76 16.82 26.07 11.11
CA GLY A 76 16.83 27.23 11.99
C GLY A 76 15.61 27.31 12.92
N PRO A 77 14.38 27.50 12.39
CA PRO A 77 13.18 27.65 13.21
C PRO A 77 12.88 26.43 14.10
N LEU A 78 13.22 25.23 13.62
CA LEU A 78 13.01 23.99 14.37
C LEU A 78 14.00 23.86 15.53
N CYS A 79 15.28 24.13 15.30
CA CYS A 79 16.33 24.06 16.30
C CYS A 79 16.16 25.13 17.38
N GLU A 80 15.79 26.35 16.99
CA GLU A 80 15.48 27.45 17.91
C GLU A 80 14.32 27.07 18.85
N PHE A 81 13.21 26.58 18.30
CA PHE A 81 12.06 26.17 19.09
C PHE A 81 12.33 24.99 20.04
N LEU A 82 13.24 24.09 19.64
CA LEU A 82 13.66 22.93 20.46
C LEU A 82 14.82 23.24 21.41
N GLU A 83 15.36 24.46 21.40
CA GLU A 83 16.52 24.89 22.20
C GLU A 83 17.76 24.01 22.00
N VAL A 84 18.00 23.55 20.76
CA VAL A 84 19.15 22.72 20.39
C VAL A 84 20.01 23.41 19.32
N PRO A 85 21.34 23.17 19.27
CA PRO A 85 22.19 23.74 18.23
C PRO A 85 21.82 23.20 16.84
N VAL A 86 21.94 24.06 15.82
CA VAL A 86 21.78 23.65 14.42
C VAL A 86 22.90 22.67 14.06
N PRO A 87 22.60 21.52 13.45
CA PRO A 87 23.63 20.54 13.08
C PRO A 87 24.61 21.09 12.03
N GLU A 88 25.88 21.20 12.41
CA GLU A 88 26.94 21.68 11.51
C GLU A 88 27.17 20.73 10.32
N GLY A 89 27.37 21.30 9.14
CA GLY A 89 27.70 20.56 7.91
C GLY A 89 26.57 19.68 7.35
N LYS A 90 25.39 19.62 7.99
CA LYS A 90 24.28 18.76 7.56
C LYS A 90 23.21 19.56 6.82
N LYS A 91 22.98 19.20 5.55
CA LYS A 91 21.84 19.72 4.78
C LYS A 91 20.54 19.25 5.41
N PHE A 92 19.50 20.10 5.36
CA PHE A 92 18.16 19.70 5.79
C PHE A 92 17.66 18.51 4.95
N PRO A 93 17.11 17.45 5.56
CA PRO A 93 16.72 16.25 4.82
C PRO A 93 15.58 16.56 3.85
N ARG A 94 15.77 16.20 2.58
CA ARG A 94 14.71 16.18 1.57
C ARG A 94 14.49 14.73 1.16
N THR A 95 13.51 14.10 1.78
CA THR A 95 13.10 12.73 1.48
C THR A 95 11.60 12.68 1.26
N ASN A 96 11.10 11.55 0.78
CA ASN A 96 9.67 11.32 0.57
C ASN A 96 9.01 12.30 -0.43
N ASP A 97 9.70 12.58 -1.53
CA ASP A 97 9.10 13.30 -2.65
C ASP A 97 7.99 12.48 -3.33
N THR A 98 7.15 13.18 -4.06
CA THR A 98 5.96 12.62 -4.72
C THR A 98 6.30 11.53 -5.72
N ASP A 99 7.33 11.71 -6.55
CA ASP A 99 7.66 10.75 -7.61
C ASP A 99 8.26 9.49 -7.00
N GLY A 100 9.17 9.63 -6.05
CA GLY A 100 9.71 8.50 -5.29
C GLY A 100 8.62 7.74 -4.53
N PHE A 101 7.62 8.42 -3.97
CA PHE A 101 6.47 7.76 -3.34
C PHE A 101 5.67 6.91 -4.34
N VAL A 102 5.32 7.47 -5.49
CA VAL A 102 4.55 6.77 -6.53
C VAL A 102 5.34 5.59 -7.08
N GLU A 103 6.63 5.77 -7.35
CA GLU A 103 7.51 4.70 -7.83
C GLU A 103 7.57 3.54 -6.83
N ARG A 104 7.78 3.82 -5.55
CA ARG A 104 7.78 2.79 -4.50
C ARG A 104 6.44 2.05 -4.42
N CYS A 105 5.31 2.73 -4.56
CA CYS A 105 3.99 2.11 -4.56
C CYS A 105 3.79 1.18 -5.76
N ARG A 106 4.10 1.65 -6.97
CA ARG A 106 3.99 0.86 -8.20
C ARG A 106 4.90 -0.35 -8.19
N ARG A 107 6.17 -0.17 -7.78
CA ARG A 107 7.12 -1.27 -7.63
C ARG A 107 6.59 -2.33 -6.66
N ARG A 108 5.98 -1.91 -5.55
CA ARG A 108 5.34 -2.84 -4.60
C ARG A 108 4.18 -3.60 -5.23
N ASN A 109 3.27 -2.94 -5.93
CA ASN A 109 2.16 -3.60 -6.64
C ASN A 109 2.67 -4.66 -7.62
N HIS A 110 3.67 -4.31 -8.44
CA HIS A 110 4.26 -5.22 -9.41
C HIS A 110 4.90 -6.43 -8.73
N MET A 111 5.71 -6.23 -7.69
CA MET A 111 6.33 -7.34 -6.97
C MET A 111 5.29 -8.24 -6.27
N GLN A 112 4.20 -7.68 -5.74
CA GLN A 112 3.10 -8.46 -5.18
C GLN A 112 2.41 -9.30 -6.26
N MET A 113 2.17 -8.74 -7.45
CA MET A 113 1.59 -9.48 -8.57
C MET A 113 2.50 -10.60 -9.06
N LEU A 114 3.81 -10.36 -9.16
CA LEU A 114 4.78 -11.41 -9.51
C LEU A 114 4.78 -12.54 -8.48
N ASN A 115 4.66 -12.22 -7.18
CA ASN A 115 4.54 -13.24 -6.13
C ASN A 115 3.24 -14.05 -6.26
N VAL A 116 2.11 -13.41 -6.60
CA VAL A 116 0.84 -14.10 -6.86
C VAL A 116 1.00 -15.06 -8.05
N LEU A 117 1.56 -14.61 -9.17
CA LEU A 117 1.78 -15.43 -10.36
C LEU A 117 2.71 -16.61 -10.10
N PHE A 118 3.79 -16.38 -9.34
CA PHE A 118 4.71 -17.42 -8.92
C PHE A 118 3.99 -18.49 -8.09
N ARG A 119 3.24 -18.09 -7.06
CA ARG A 119 2.48 -19.00 -6.21
C ARG A 119 1.43 -19.78 -7.00
N ALA A 120 0.69 -19.10 -7.88
CA ALA A 120 -0.31 -19.73 -8.73
C ALA A 120 0.30 -20.80 -9.64
N THR A 121 1.46 -20.50 -10.25
CA THR A 121 2.19 -21.46 -11.09
C THR A 121 2.68 -22.67 -10.30
N VAL A 122 3.31 -22.46 -9.14
CA VAL A 122 3.86 -23.55 -8.33
C VAL A 122 2.75 -24.45 -7.79
N VAL A 123 1.71 -23.86 -7.19
CA VAL A 123 0.60 -24.63 -6.59
C VAL A 123 -0.29 -25.25 -7.67
N GLY A 124 -0.66 -24.47 -8.68
CA GLY A 124 -1.52 -24.92 -9.78
C GLY A 124 -0.85 -25.99 -10.64
N GLY A 125 0.43 -25.82 -10.97
CA GLY A 125 1.22 -26.81 -11.70
C GLY A 125 1.37 -28.11 -10.92
N GLY A 126 1.65 -28.03 -9.61
CA GLY A 126 1.68 -29.20 -8.74
C GLY A 126 0.35 -29.96 -8.71
N PHE A 127 -0.76 -29.24 -8.54
CA PHE A 127 -2.10 -29.84 -8.54
C PHE A 127 -2.44 -30.50 -9.89
N ALA A 128 -2.14 -29.83 -11.01
CA ALA A 128 -2.37 -30.37 -12.35
C ALA A 128 -1.57 -31.66 -12.59
N ALA A 129 -0.30 -31.70 -12.16
CA ALA A 129 0.55 -32.89 -12.27
C ALA A 129 0.01 -34.07 -11.44
N ILE A 130 -0.49 -33.81 -10.22
CA ILE A 130 -1.13 -34.81 -9.38
C ILE A 130 -2.40 -35.36 -10.05
N VAL A 131 -3.28 -34.49 -10.52
CA VAL A 131 -4.52 -34.89 -11.21
C VAL A 131 -4.22 -35.71 -12.46
N PHE A 132 -3.25 -35.28 -13.27
CA PHE A 132 -2.82 -36.01 -14.46
C PHE A 132 -2.29 -37.41 -14.11
N SER A 133 -1.41 -37.50 -13.13
CA SER A 133 -0.81 -38.77 -12.68
C SER A 133 -1.84 -39.74 -12.10
N ALA A 134 -2.78 -39.22 -11.28
CA ALA A 134 -3.88 -40.01 -10.73
C ALA A 134 -4.80 -40.54 -11.85
N THR A 135 -5.15 -39.68 -12.81
CA THR A 135 -5.99 -40.05 -13.96
C THR A 135 -5.34 -41.14 -14.81
N MET A 136 -4.03 -41.01 -15.09
CA MET A 136 -3.27 -42.04 -15.82
C MET A 136 -3.24 -43.37 -15.05
N THR A 137 -3.03 -43.32 -13.74
CA THR A 137 -2.97 -44.52 -12.88
C THR A 137 -4.31 -45.24 -12.82
N ILE A 138 -5.41 -44.51 -12.61
CA ILE A 138 -6.79 -45.04 -12.61
C ILE A 138 -7.10 -45.67 -13.98
N ARG A 139 -6.80 -44.96 -15.08
CA ARG A 139 -7.03 -45.48 -16.43
C ARG A 139 -6.25 -46.77 -16.70
N LYS A 140 -5.00 -46.88 -16.20
CA LYS A 140 -4.20 -48.10 -16.33
C LYS A 140 -4.77 -49.26 -15.51
N PHE A 141 -5.19 -49.01 -14.26
CA PHE A 141 -5.71 -50.05 -13.36
C PHE A 141 -7.11 -50.55 -13.74
N PHE A 142 -8.02 -49.66 -14.15
CA PHE A 142 -9.40 -50.02 -14.47
C PHE A 142 -9.64 -50.27 -15.96
N GLY A 143 -8.86 -49.64 -16.85
CA GLY A 143 -8.94 -49.88 -18.30
C GLY A 143 -8.37 -51.23 -18.74
N GLY A 144 -7.43 -51.81 -17.99
CA GLY A 144 -6.87 -53.14 -18.28
C GLY A 144 -7.75 -54.32 -17.87
N ARG A 145 -8.78 -54.11 -17.04
CA ARG A 145 -9.66 -55.19 -16.54
C ARG A 145 -10.86 -55.51 -17.44
N GLY A 146 -11.12 -54.72 -18.48
CA GLY A 146 -12.24 -54.94 -19.42
C GLY A 146 -11.96 -55.87 -20.59
N GLY A 147 -10.74 -56.40 -20.74
CA GLY A 147 -10.30 -57.16 -21.92
C GLY A 147 -10.09 -58.66 -21.73
N LEU A 148 -10.52 -59.26 -20.61
CA LEU A 148 -10.21 -60.67 -20.28
C LEU A 148 -11.46 -61.57 -20.07
N LEU A 149 -12.58 -61.26 -20.74
CA LEU A 149 -13.83 -62.04 -20.65
C LEU A 149 -14.57 -62.21 -22.00
N LEU A 150 -13.83 -62.44 -23.09
CA LEU A 150 -14.36 -63.02 -24.33
C LEU A 150 -13.38 -64.06 -24.88
#